data_AF-A0A957CLJ2-F1
#
_entry.id   AF-A0A957CLJ2-F1
#
_cell.length_a   1.000
_cell.length_b   1.000
_cell.length_c   1.000
_cell.angle_alpha   90.00
_cell.angle_beta   90.00
_cell.angle_gamma   90.00
#
_symmetry.space_group_name_H-M   'P 1'
#
loop_
_entity.id
_entity.type
_entity.pdbx_description
1 polymer ?
#
loop_
_entity_poly.entity_id
_entity_poly.type
_entity_poly.pdbx_seq_one_letter_code
_entity_poly.pdbx_strand_id
1 'polypeptide(L)'
;MKKHRLLIYDVLSRRLRFKLLALWLALVVVGLVDLFYRPILGAFWYVLWLVVLLVILFWVYYTFFLPRAWFVIAPESLLLQTPAGEVRISYGRIDNVTSSHMAQHYALKELKRRDRVLAKPHFKQTCALLEMNSIPDALEKKRNQLPRILFSKRRKGLLLLVEDWIQLSRDVEVARANWRDTRKAKRDDDDDSRTLAARILEF
;
A
#
# COMPACT_ATOMS: atom_id res chain seq x y z
N MET A 1 -15.68 -8.71 3.05
CA MET A 1 -14.55 -7.77 3.20
C MET A 1 -14.44 -6.94 1.93
N LYS A 2 -14.64 -5.62 2.02
CA LYS A 2 -14.54 -4.73 0.85
C LYS A 2 -13.08 -4.33 0.62
N LYS A 3 -12.71 -4.23 -0.65
CA LYS A 3 -11.34 -4.16 -1.13
C LYS A 3 -11.21 -2.95 -2.05
N HIS A 4 -10.37 -1.99 -1.67
CA HIS A 4 -10.17 -0.75 -2.40
C HIS A 4 -8.73 -0.70 -2.93
N ARG A 5 -8.58 -0.54 -4.26
CA ARG A 5 -7.28 -0.64 -4.95
C ARG A 5 -6.50 0.68 -4.84
N LEU A 6 -5.19 0.59 -4.57
CA LEU A 6 -4.29 1.75 -4.63
C LEU A 6 -3.79 2.00 -6.05
N LEU A 7 -4.22 3.11 -6.64
CA LEU A 7 -3.84 3.50 -7.99
C LEU A 7 -2.34 3.83 -8.13
N ILE A 8 -1.69 4.24 -7.04
CA ILE A 8 -0.24 4.57 -7.03
C ILE A 8 0.62 3.38 -7.45
N TYR A 9 0.24 2.17 -7.04
CA TYR A 9 1.02 0.96 -7.33
C TYR A 9 0.83 0.46 -8.76
N ASP A 10 -0.27 0.81 -9.43
CA ASP A 10 -0.50 0.44 -10.83
C ASP A 10 0.43 1.19 -11.77
N VAL A 11 0.65 2.48 -11.52
CA VAL A 11 1.61 3.29 -12.28
C VAL A 11 3.04 2.80 -12.09
N LEU A 12 3.39 2.44 -10.85
CA LEU A 12 4.71 1.88 -10.54
C LEU A 12 4.92 0.54 -11.26
N SER A 13 3.95 -0.37 -11.16
CA SER A 13 4.00 -1.69 -11.78
C SER A 13 4.11 -1.59 -13.31
N ARG A 14 3.27 -0.78 -13.95
CA ARG A 14 3.28 -0.62 -15.43
C ARG A 14 4.65 -0.15 -15.93
N ARG A 15 5.31 0.76 -15.21
CA ARG A 15 6.61 1.30 -15.62
C ARG A 15 7.75 0.31 -15.43
N LEU A 16 7.78 -0.40 -14.31
CA LEU A 16 8.81 -1.42 -14.06
C LEU A 16 8.71 -2.57 -15.06
N ARG A 17 7.48 -2.97 -15.43
CA ARG A 17 7.21 -3.98 -16.47
C ARG A 17 7.86 -3.62 -17.81
N PHE A 18 7.69 -2.38 -18.29
CA PHE A 18 8.28 -1.95 -19.57
C PHE A 18 9.81 -1.94 -19.54
N LYS A 19 10.42 -1.47 -18.44
CA LYS A 19 11.89 -1.44 -18.32
C LYS A 19 12.49 -2.85 -18.27
N LEU A 20 11.88 -3.74 -17.49
CA LEU A 20 12.33 -5.12 -17.37
C LEU A 20 12.11 -5.89 -18.68
N LEU A 21 11.01 -5.63 -19.40
CA LEU A 21 10.76 -6.21 -20.72
C LEU A 21 11.78 -5.72 -21.77
N ALA A 22 12.10 -4.42 -21.79
CA ALA A 22 13.12 -3.88 -22.66
C ALA A 22 14.52 -4.45 -22.35
N LEU A 23 14.85 -4.60 -21.06
CA LEU A 23 16.11 -5.21 -20.62
C LEU A 23 16.19 -6.69 -21.00
N TRP A 24 15.09 -7.43 -20.83
CA TRP A 24 14.98 -8.81 -21.29
C TRP A 24 15.15 -8.92 -22.81
N LEU A 25 14.47 -8.08 -23.59
CA LEU A 25 14.59 -8.06 -25.04
C LEU A 25 16.04 -7.76 -25.48
N ALA A 26 16.70 -6.80 -24.84
CA ALA A 26 18.09 -6.48 -25.11
C ALA A 26 19.03 -7.68 -24.84
N LEU A 27 18.83 -8.38 -23.71
CA LEU A 27 19.60 -9.59 -23.38
C LEU A 27 19.37 -10.72 -24.39
N VAL A 28 18.12 -10.91 -24.83
CA VAL A 28 17.77 -11.93 -25.83
C VAL A 28 18.42 -11.63 -27.18
N VAL A 29 18.40 -10.35 -27.61
CA VAL A 29 19.07 -9.93 -28.85
C VAL A 29 20.58 -10.14 -28.76
N VAL A 30 21.21 -9.79 -27.64
CA VAL A 30 22.64 -10.03 -27.41
C VAL A 30 22.96 -11.53 -27.45
N GLY A 31 22.14 -12.37 -26.81
CA GLY A 31 22.28 -13.83 -26.87
C GLY A 31 22.13 -14.39 -28.30
N LEU A 32 21.15 -13.91 -29.06
CA LEU A 32 20.95 -14.31 -30.46
C LEU A 32 22.13 -13.93 -31.37
N VAL A 33 22.69 -12.73 -31.20
CA VAL A 33 23.85 -12.27 -31.97
C VAL A 33 25.09 -13.11 -31.67
N ASP A 34 25.32 -13.44 -30.40
CA ASP A 34 26.45 -14.29 -29.99
C ASP A 34 26.28 -15.74 -30.50
N LEU A 35 25.05 -16.26 -30.61
CA LEU A 35 24.77 -17.58 -31.20
C LEU A 35 25.05 -17.64 -32.71
N PHE A 36 24.73 -16.58 -33.46
CA PHE A 36 24.76 -16.60 -34.94
C PHE A 36 26.06 -16.09 -35.57
N TYR A 37 26.75 -15.12 -34.95
CA TYR A 37 27.86 -14.42 -35.62
C TYR A 37 29.25 -14.87 -35.18
N ARG A 38 29.48 -15.11 -33.89
CA ARG A 38 30.73 -15.65 -33.32
C ARG A 38 30.49 -15.90 -31.82
N PRO A 39 30.81 -17.10 -31.29
CA PRO A 39 30.73 -17.36 -29.85
C PRO A 39 31.84 -16.60 -29.12
N ILE A 40 31.60 -15.33 -28.80
CA ILE A 40 32.54 -14.48 -28.07
C ILE A 40 32.52 -14.84 -26.58
N LEU A 41 31.38 -15.33 -26.08
CA LEU A 41 31.19 -15.64 -24.66
C LEU A 41 31.64 -17.03 -24.23
N GLY A 42 31.89 -17.97 -25.16
CA GLY A 42 32.42 -19.32 -24.83
C GLY A 42 31.70 -19.98 -23.63
N ALA A 43 32.45 -20.24 -22.55
CA ALA A 43 31.93 -20.85 -21.31
C ALA A 43 30.98 -19.96 -20.48
N PHE A 44 30.93 -18.64 -20.73
CA PHE A 44 30.04 -17.71 -20.03
C PHE A 44 28.59 -17.73 -20.56
N TRP A 45 28.30 -18.54 -21.57
CA TRP A 45 26.94 -18.71 -22.12
C TRP A 45 25.91 -19.09 -21.05
N TYR A 46 26.28 -19.97 -20.10
CA TYR A 46 25.43 -20.36 -18.98
C TYR A 46 25.12 -19.18 -18.04
N VAL A 47 26.07 -18.25 -17.87
CA VAL A 47 25.89 -17.07 -17.02
C VAL A 47 24.88 -16.11 -17.67
N LEU A 48 24.91 -15.96 -18.99
CA LEU A 48 23.94 -15.13 -19.71
C LEU A 48 22.52 -15.66 -19.57
N TRP A 49 22.32 -16.98 -19.73
CA TRP A 49 21.01 -17.61 -19.49
C TRP A 49 20.55 -17.51 -18.04
N LEU A 50 21.47 -17.61 -17.08
CA LEU A 50 21.16 -17.41 -15.66
C LEU A 50 20.70 -15.97 -15.39
N VAL A 51 21.35 -14.97 -15.98
CA VAL A 51 20.92 -13.56 -15.88
C VAL A 51 19.55 -13.36 -16.52
N VAL A 52 19.29 -13.94 -17.69
CA VAL A 52 17.98 -13.88 -18.35
C VAL A 52 16.89 -14.50 -17.46
N LEU A 53 17.14 -15.69 -16.89
CA LEU A 53 16.22 -16.35 -15.96
C LEU A 53 15.93 -15.45 -14.74
N LEU A 54 16.96 -14.84 -14.17
CA LEU A 54 16.84 -13.93 -13.02
C LEU A 54 15.99 -12.70 -13.36
N VAL A 55 16.17 -12.13 -14.56
CA VAL A 55 15.37 -11.02 -15.07
C VAL A 55 13.91 -11.42 -15.26
N ILE A 56 13.64 -12.61 -15.81
CA ILE A 56 12.27 -13.13 -15.97
C ILE A 56 11.63 -13.34 -14.59
N LEU A 57 12.35 -13.95 -13.65
CA LEU A 57 11.86 -14.18 -12.29
C LEU A 57 11.50 -12.86 -11.61
N PHE A 58 12.36 -11.84 -11.72
CA PHE A 58 12.07 -10.50 -11.24
C PHE A 58 10.88 -9.89 -11.98
N TRP A 59 10.77 -10.03 -13.30
CA TRP A 59 9.65 -9.52 -14.08
C TRP A 59 8.31 -10.14 -13.65
N VAL A 60 8.26 -11.46 -13.45
CA VAL A 60 7.09 -12.17 -12.93
C VAL A 60 6.76 -11.69 -11.52
N TYR A 61 7.76 -11.59 -10.63
CA TYR A 61 7.59 -11.09 -9.28
C TYR A 61 6.97 -9.68 -9.26
N TYR A 62 7.54 -8.74 -10.00
CA TYR A 62 7.03 -7.37 -10.08
C TYR A 62 5.66 -7.28 -10.78
N THR A 63 5.37 -8.18 -11.71
CA THR A 63 4.09 -8.21 -12.43
C THR A 63 2.96 -8.70 -11.54
N PHE A 64 3.16 -9.78 -10.78
CA PHE A 64 2.12 -10.42 -9.97
C PHE A 64 2.00 -9.84 -8.56
N PHE A 65 3.09 -9.42 -7.92
CA PHE A 65 3.05 -9.02 -6.50
C PHE A 65 2.83 -7.52 -6.27
N LEU A 66 3.30 -6.61 -7.15
CA LEU A 66 3.10 -5.17 -6.94
C LEU A 66 1.65 -4.65 -7.06
N PRO A 67 0.78 -5.13 -7.98
CA PRO A 67 -0.60 -4.63 -8.07
C PRO A 67 -1.49 -5.07 -6.89
N ARG A 68 -0.94 -5.80 -5.90
CA ARG A 68 -1.65 -6.28 -4.70
C ARG A 68 -1.64 -5.32 -3.52
N ALA A 69 -1.30 -4.04 -3.71
CA ALA A 69 -1.45 -3.02 -2.66
C ALA A 69 -2.92 -2.57 -2.48
N TRP A 70 -3.62 -3.12 -1.49
CA TRP A 70 -5.07 -3.00 -1.34
C TRP A 70 -5.41 -2.51 0.08
N PHE A 71 -6.40 -1.63 0.20
CA PHE A 71 -7.05 -1.37 1.49
C PHE A 71 -8.15 -2.39 1.71
N VAL A 72 -8.05 -3.12 2.81
CA VAL A 72 -9.08 -4.06 3.25
C VAL A 72 -9.69 -3.52 4.52
N ILE A 73 -11.01 -3.28 4.46
CA ILE A 73 -11.77 -2.86 5.63
C ILE A 73 -12.16 -4.12 6.39
N ALA A 74 -11.46 -4.39 7.50
CA ALA A 74 -11.78 -5.48 8.39
C ALA A 74 -12.59 -4.97 9.61
N PRO A 75 -13.32 -5.84 10.32
CA PRO A 75 -14.23 -5.42 11.38
C PRO A 75 -13.54 -4.68 12.53
N GLU A 76 -12.34 -5.11 12.90
CA GLU A 76 -11.61 -4.56 14.07
C GLU A 76 -10.54 -3.52 13.70
N SER A 77 -10.06 -3.58 12.47
CA SER A 77 -8.97 -2.70 12.00
C SER A 77 -9.03 -2.48 10.50
N LEU A 78 -8.48 -1.36 10.08
CA LEU A 78 -8.21 -1.06 8.69
C LEU A 78 -6.87 -1.69 8.30
N LEU A 79 -6.90 -2.62 7.34
CA LEU A 79 -5.72 -3.32 6.85
C LEU A 79 -5.20 -2.62 5.60
N LEU A 80 -3.98 -2.11 5.70
CA LEU A 80 -3.21 -1.64 4.55
C LEU A 80 -2.32 -2.80 4.08
N GLN A 81 -2.77 -3.52 3.04
CA GLN A 81 -1.93 -4.51 2.37
C GLN A 81 -0.99 -3.80 1.42
N THR A 82 0.30 -3.98 1.61
CA THR A 82 1.35 -3.44 0.72
C THR A 82 2.26 -4.58 0.29
N PRO A 83 3.03 -4.43 -0.80
CA PRO A 83 4.01 -5.45 -1.19
C PRO A 83 5.06 -5.72 -0.10
N ALA A 84 5.30 -4.74 0.77
CA ALA A 84 6.13 -4.83 1.97
C ALA A 84 5.44 -5.53 3.17
N GLY A 85 4.29 -6.16 2.94
CA GLY A 85 3.46 -6.82 3.95
C GLY A 85 2.30 -5.97 4.45
N GLU A 86 1.55 -6.53 5.39
CA GLU A 86 0.33 -5.94 5.90
C GLU A 86 0.62 -4.96 7.06
N VAL A 87 -0.21 -3.92 7.18
CA VAL A 87 -0.19 -2.99 8.32
C VAL A 87 -1.61 -2.86 8.84
N ARG A 88 -1.81 -3.19 10.12
CA ARG A 88 -3.08 -3.04 10.83
C ARG A 88 -3.17 -1.66 11.45
N ILE A 89 -4.23 -0.93 11.12
CA ILE A 89 -4.53 0.40 11.67
C ILE A 89 -5.83 0.29 12.47
N SER A 90 -5.77 0.50 13.78
CA SER A 90 -6.98 0.50 14.60
C SER A 90 -7.87 1.70 14.29
N TYR A 91 -9.19 1.48 14.24
CA TYR A 91 -10.18 2.56 14.05
C TYR A 91 -10.14 3.63 15.14
N GLY A 92 -9.63 3.31 16.34
CA GLY A 92 -9.43 4.29 17.41
C GLY A 92 -8.35 5.33 17.11
N ARG A 93 -7.43 5.06 16.17
CA ARG A 93 -6.38 6.02 15.76
C ARG A 93 -6.80 6.92 14.61
N ILE A 94 -7.86 6.53 13.90
CA ILE A 94 -8.42 7.30 12.78
C ILE A 94 -9.27 8.41 13.39
N ASP A 95 -8.95 9.65 13.07
CA ASP A 95 -9.67 10.82 13.55
C ASP A 95 -10.79 11.18 12.57
N ASN A 96 -10.43 11.44 11.31
CA ASN A 96 -11.36 11.82 10.26
C ASN A 96 -10.96 11.25 8.89
N VAL A 97 -11.92 11.12 7.98
CA VAL A 97 -11.70 10.78 6.57
C VAL A 97 -12.20 11.92 5.72
N THR A 98 -11.28 12.65 5.08
CA THR A 98 -11.64 13.87 4.33
C THR A 98 -11.24 13.73 2.87
N SER A 99 -12.03 14.27 1.96
CA SER A 99 -11.61 14.42 0.58
C SER A 99 -10.55 15.51 0.47
N SER A 100 -9.45 15.22 -0.22
CA SER A 100 -8.42 16.22 -0.49
C SER A 100 -7.77 15.96 -1.84
N HIS A 101 -7.13 16.97 -2.39
CA HIS A 101 -6.36 16.79 -3.63
C HIS A 101 -4.88 16.60 -3.30
N MET A 102 -4.21 15.74 -4.06
CA MET A 102 -2.77 15.53 -3.92
C MET A 102 -1.99 16.85 -4.06
N ALA A 103 -2.47 17.76 -4.91
CA ALA A 103 -1.93 19.10 -5.11
C ALA A 103 -1.93 19.99 -3.85
N GLN A 104 -2.85 19.76 -2.91
CA GLN A 104 -2.91 20.51 -1.65
C GLN A 104 -1.84 20.06 -0.66
N HIS A 105 -1.36 18.82 -0.77
CA HIS A 105 -0.37 18.24 0.16
C HIS A 105 1.06 18.32 -0.37
N TYR A 106 1.21 18.37 -1.69
CA TYR A 106 2.50 18.23 -2.37
C TYR A 106 2.60 19.17 -3.57
N ALA A 107 3.64 20.01 -3.61
CA ALA A 107 4.00 20.74 -4.81
C ALA A 107 4.87 19.88 -5.72
N LEU A 108 4.48 19.66 -6.99
CA LEU A 108 5.22 18.81 -7.96
C LEU A 108 6.73 19.11 -8.02
N LYS A 109 7.10 20.40 -7.87
CA LYS A 109 8.49 20.87 -7.90
C LYS A 109 9.32 20.35 -6.72
N GLU A 110 8.71 20.13 -5.56
CA GLU A 110 9.39 19.64 -4.34
C GLU A 110 9.56 18.12 -4.31
N LEU A 111 8.80 17.37 -5.12
CA LEU A 111 8.94 15.92 -5.14
C LEU A 111 10.20 15.48 -5.87
N LYS A 112 10.85 14.45 -5.31
CA LYS A 112 11.93 13.71 -5.98
C LYS A 112 11.43 13.17 -7.32
N ARG A 113 12.33 13.02 -8.30
CA ARG A 113 11.98 12.57 -9.66
C ARG A 113 11.18 11.27 -9.69
N ARG A 114 11.47 10.32 -8.78
CA ARG A 114 10.73 9.05 -8.65
C ARG A 114 9.28 9.29 -8.21
N ASP A 115 9.09 10.03 -7.13
CA ASP A 115 7.79 10.35 -6.54
C ASP A 115 6.94 11.26 -7.46
N ARG A 116 7.58 12.23 -8.12
CA ARG A 116 6.94 13.12 -9.09
C ARG A 116 6.30 12.34 -10.22
N VAL A 117 6.96 11.28 -10.72
CA VAL A 117 6.40 10.46 -11.80
C VAL A 117 5.20 9.64 -11.33
N LEU A 118 5.19 9.17 -10.08
CA LEU A 118 4.04 8.48 -9.49
C LEU A 118 2.86 9.43 -9.25
N ALA A 119 3.16 10.65 -8.78
CA ALA A 119 2.16 11.67 -8.48
C ALA A 119 1.54 12.29 -9.74
N LYS A 120 2.33 12.51 -10.79
CA LYS A 120 1.93 13.26 -11.99
C LYS A 120 0.59 12.80 -12.63
N PRO A 121 0.34 11.50 -12.90
CA PRO A 121 -0.93 11.08 -13.51
C PRO A 121 -2.15 11.29 -12.61
N HIS A 122 -1.94 11.34 -11.30
CA HIS A 122 -3.02 11.37 -10.31
C HIS A 122 -3.12 12.70 -9.57
N PHE A 123 -2.35 13.70 -9.98
CA PHE A 123 -2.21 14.95 -9.26
C PHE A 123 -3.50 15.77 -9.17
N LYS A 124 -4.38 15.62 -10.18
CA LYS A 124 -5.70 16.27 -10.24
C LYS A 124 -6.82 15.40 -9.67
N GLN A 125 -6.56 14.14 -9.35
CA GLN A 125 -7.59 13.24 -8.82
C GLN A 125 -7.85 13.53 -7.34
N THR A 126 -9.09 13.28 -6.93
CA THR A 126 -9.47 13.35 -5.52
C THR A 126 -8.87 12.16 -4.78
N CYS A 127 -8.26 12.43 -3.64
CA CYS A 127 -7.68 11.45 -2.74
C CYS A 127 -8.48 11.45 -1.42
N ALA A 128 -8.58 10.30 -0.77
CA ALA A 128 -9.07 10.24 0.61
C ALA A 128 -7.89 10.47 1.55
N LEU A 129 -7.96 11.52 2.36
CA LEU A 129 -7.04 11.76 3.46
C LEU A 129 -7.59 11.08 4.70
N LEU A 130 -6.88 10.06 5.16
CA LEU A 130 -7.13 9.41 6.43
C LEU A 130 -6.34 10.16 7.50
N GLU A 131 -7.00 11.08 8.19
CA GLU A 131 -6.40 11.82 9.30
C GLU A 131 -6.32 10.92 10.54
N MET A 132 -5.17 10.93 11.17
CA MET A 132 -4.87 10.02 12.28
C MET A 132 -4.21 10.79 13.42
N ASN A 133 -4.63 10.48 14.65
CA ASN A 133 -4.04 11.07 15.85
C ASN A 133 -2.56 10.67 16.01
N SER A 134 -2.25 9.42 15.68
CA SER A 134 -0.91 8.84 15.78
C SER A 134 -0.65 7.85 14.64
N ILE A 135 0.52 7.94 14.02
CA ILE A 135 0.95 6.97 13.01
C ILE A 135 1.33 5.66 13.72
N PRO A 136 0.88 4.48 13.26
CA PRO A 136 1.26 3.21 13.86
C PRO A 136 2.77 2.94 13.68
N ASP A 137 3.43 2.43 14.72
CA ASP A 137 4.86 2.08 14.67
C ASP A 137 5.19 1.11 13.51
N ALA A 138 4.29 0.17 13.23
CA ALA A 138 4.42 -0.74 12.09
C ALA A 138 4.46 0.00 10.75
N LEU A 139 3.75 1.13 10.64
CA LEU A 139 3.74 1.98 9.46
C LEU A 139 4.98 2.87 9.40
N GLU A 140 5.45 3.37 10.55
CA GLU A 140 6.69 4.14 10.63
C GLU A 140 7.92 3.29 10.24
N LYS A 141 7.99 2.04 10.71
CA LYS A 141 9.07 1.10 10.32
C LYS A 141 9.09 0.85 8.81
N LYS A 142 7.92 0.81 8.16
CA LYS A 142 7.77 0.61 6.71
C LYS A 142 7.84 1.89 5.89
N ARG A 143 8.00 3.06 6.53
CA ARG A 143 8.03 4.37 5.85
C ARG A 143 9.09 4.48 4.75
N ASN A 144 10.20 3.76 4.89
CA ASN A 144 11.27 3.75 3.87
C ASN A 144 10.95 2.88 2.65
N GLN A 145 10.08 1.88 2.82
CA GLN A 145 9.65 0.97 1.75
C GLN A 145 8.42 1.52 1.02
N LEU A 146 7.61 2.32 1.71
CA LEU A 146 6.42 2.96 1.15
C LEU A 146 6.78 4.27 0.41
N PRO A 147 6.12 4.57 -0.72
CA PRO A 147 6.25 5.87 -1.36
C PRO A 147 5.91 7.00 -0.38
N ARG A 148 6.79 7.99 -0.26
CA ARG A 148 6.59 9.13 0.67
C ARG A 148 5.29 9.89 0.40
N ILE A 149 4.81 9.85 -0.84
CA ILE A 149 3.56 10.46 -1.30
C ILE A 149 2.29 9.91 -0.61
N LEU A 150 2.37 8.73 0.00
CA LEU A 150 1.27 8.16 0.77
C LEU A 150 1.10 8.83 2.14
N PHE A 151 2.08 9.58 2.61
CA PHE A 151 2.00 10.30 3.88
C PHE A 151 1.69 11.76 3.60
N SER A 152 0.78 12.40 4.33
CA SER A 152 0.59 13.84 4.19
C SER A 152 1.75 14.61 4.84
N LYS A 153 2.21 15.69 4.19
CA LYS A 153 3.17 16.64 4.79
C LYS A 153 2.51 17.60 5.78
N ARG A 154 1.24 17.94 5.55
CA ARG A 154 0.54 19.00 6.29
C ARG A 154 -0.17 18.48 7.53
N ARG A 155 -0.71 17.26 7.45
CA ARG A 155 -1.45 16.63 8.54
C ARG A 155 -0.89 15.25 8.83
N LYS A 156 -1.02 14.78 10.07
CA LYS A 156 -0.67 13.41 10.43
C LYS A 156 -1.72 12.48 9.85
N GLY A 157 -1.36 11.75 8.79
CA GLY A 157 -2.33 10.93 8.08
C GLY A 157 -1.81 10.30 6.81
N LEU A 158 -2.64 9.44 6.24
CA LEU A 158 -2.37 8.74 4.99
C LEU A 158 -3.19 9.35 3.86
N LEU A 159 -2.51 9.65 2.76
CA LEU A 159 -3.11 10.09 1.52
C LEU A 159 -3.37 8.86 0.64
N LEU A 160 -4.65 8.50 0.53
CA LEU A 160 -5.10 7.32 -0.19
C LEU A 160 -5.65 7.74 -1.55
N LEU A 161 -5.00 7.24 -2.59
CA LEU A 161 -5.45 7.45 -3.95
C LEU A 161 -6.29 6.26 -4.39
N VAL A 162 -7.61 6.44 -4.32
CA VAL A 162 -8.64 5.41 -4.56
C VAL A 162 -9.60 5.93 -5.63
N GLU A 163 -10.15 5.03 -6.44
CA GLU A 163 -11.10 5.37 -7.52
C GLU A 163 -12.38 6.03 -6.98
N ASP A 164 -12.96 5.46 -5.92
CA ASP A 164 -14.15 5.97 -5.25
C ASP A 164 -13.86 6.31 -3.78
N TRP A 165 -13.53 7.57 -3.52
CA TRP A 165 -13.26 8.05 -2.16
C TRP A 165 -14.52 8.09 -1.29
N ILE A 166 -15.71 8.26 -1.89
CA ILE A 166 -16.98 8.37 -1.18
C ILE A 166 -17.37 7.00 -0.62
N GLN A 167 -17.21 5.95 -1.43
CA GLN A 167 -17.45 4.59 -0.97
C GLN A 167 -16.47 4.20 0.14
N LEU A 168 -15.18 4.56 -0.01
CA LEU A 168 -14.19 4.33 1.03
C LEU A 168 -14.53 5.03 2.34
N SER A 169 -14.91 6.32 2.30
CA SER A 169 -15.23 7.08 3.51
C SER A 169 -16.44 6.49 4.25
N ARG A 170 -17.51 6.15 3.51
CA ARG A 170 -18.69 5.47 4.06
C ARG A 170 -18.34 4.13 4.70
N ASP A 171 -17.57 3.30 3.99
CA ASP A 171 -17.20 1.98 4.52
C ASP A 171 -16.35 2.10 5.79
N VAL A 172 -15.44 3.08 5.86
CA VAL A 172 -14.61 3.34 7.07
C VAL A 172 -15.47 3.87 8.22
N GLU A 173 -16.41 4.77 7.96
CA GLU A 173 -17.32 5.30 8.99
C GLU A 173 -18.21 4.20 9.57
N VAL A 174 -18.80 3.35 8.71
CA VAL A 174 -19.60 2.20 9.15
C VAL A 174 -18.77 1.23 9.99
N ALA A 175 -17.55 0.89 9.53
CA ALA A 175 -16.68 -0.01 10.28
C ALA A 175 -16.24 0.60 11.63
N ARG A 176 -16.00 1.92 11.67
CA ARG A 176 -15.66 2.64 12.90
C ARG A 176 -16.84 2.70 13.88
N ALA A 177 -18.06 2.90 13.40
CA ALA A 177 -19.27 2.85 14.23
C ALA A 177 -19.44 1.46 14.86
N ASN A 178 -19.39 0.41 14.05
CA ASN A 178 -19.47 -0.97 14.54
C ASN A 178 -18.37 -1.31 15.56
N TRP A 179 -17.15 -0.84 15.33
CA TRP A 179 -16.05 -1.01 16.27
C TRP A 179 -16.28 -0.30 17.62
N ARG A 180 -16.93 0.87 17.61
CA ARG A 180 -17.30 1.57 18.86
C ARG A 180 -18.40 0.83 19.60
N ASP A 181 -19.41 0.36 18.89
CA ASP A 181 -20.56 -0.34 19.49
C ASP A 181 -20.12 -1.66 20.12
N THR A 182 -19.30 -2.45 19.41
CA THR A 182 -18.72 -3.70 19.94
C THR A 182 -17.84 -3.46 21.17
N ARG A 183 -17.07 -2.36 21.20
CA ARG A 183 -16.29 -1.99 22.40
C ARG A 183 -17.15 -1.52 23.57
N LYS A 184 -18.25 -0.81 23.29
CA LYS A 184 -19.18 -0.37 24.32
C LYS A 184 -19.89 -1.58 24.94
N ALA A 185 -20.45 -2.47 24.11
CA ALA A 185 -21.08 -3.70 24.56
C ALA A 185 -20.14 -4.56 25.44
N LYS A 186 -18.87 -4.71 25.03
CA LYS A 186 -17.88 -5.45 25.83
C LYS A 186 -17.55 -4.77 27.16
N ARG A 187 -17.63 -3.44 27.22
CA ARG A 187 -17.38 -2.68 28.46
C ARG A 187 -18.55 -2.80 29.42
N ASP A 188 -19.77 -2.74 28.90
CA ASP A 188 -21.00 -2.85 29.70
C ASP A 188 -21.13 -4.27 30.30
N ASP A 189 -20.75 -5.32 29.56
CA ASP A 189 -20.70 -6.72 30.02
C ASP A 189 -19.66 -6.97 31.14
N ASP A 190 -18.48 -6.34 31.05
CA ASP A 190 -17.44 -6.42 32.09
C ASP A 190 -17.85 -5.68 33.38
N ASP A 191 -18.61 -4.58 33.25
CA ASP A 191 -19.13 -3.84 34.41
C ASP A 191 -20.20 -4.64 35.16
N ASP A 192 -21.13 -5.27 34.43
CA ASP A 192 -22.18 -6.12 35.02
C ASP A 192 -21.59 -7.39 35.68
N SER A 193 -20.53 -7.96 35.11
CA SER A 193 -19.80 -9.08 35.72
C SER A 193 -19.16 -8.69 37.06
N ARG A 194 -18.64 -7.45 37.18
CA ARG A 194 -18.03 -6.95 38.42
C ARG A 194 -19.06 -6.65 39.49
N THR A 195 -20.22 -6.11 39.14
CA THR A 195 -21.30 -5.86 40.10
C THR A 195 -21.85 -7.17 40.66
N LEU A 196 -22.01 -8.21 39.83
CA LEU A 196 -22.41 -9.54 40.27
C LEU A 196 -21.38 -10.19 41.20
N ALA A 197 -20.08 -10.11 40.86
CA ALA A 197 -19.01 -10.64 41.70
C ALA A 197 -18.93 -9.90 43.05
N ALA A 198 -19.07 -8.58 43.07
CA ALA A 198 -19.12 -7.79 44.29
C ALA A 198 -20.31 -8.22 45.17
N ARG A 199 -21.47 -8.46 44.56
CA ARG A 199 -22.68 -8.90 45.27
C ARG A 199 -22.57 -10.30 45.85
N ILE A 200 -21.78 -11.20 45.24
CA ILE A 200 -21.54 -12.56 45.76
C ILE A 200 -20.59 -12.53 46.96
N LEU A 201 -19.62 -11.60 46.99
CA LEU A 201 -18.66 -11.48 48.10
C LEU A 201 -19.23 -10.83 49.37
N GLU A 202 -20.41 -10.21 49.28
CA GLU A 202 -21.11 -9.62 50.43
C GLU A 202 -21.97 -10.62 51.23
N PHE A 203 -22.07 -11.88 50.77
CA PHE A 203 -22.77 -12.98 51.47
C PHE A 203 -21.78 -14.00 52.05
#